data_AF-A0A953DM06-F1
#
_entry.id   AF-A0A953DM06-F1
#
_cell.length_a   1.000
_cell.length_b   1.000
_cell.length_c   1.000
_cell.angle_alpha   90.00
_cell.angle_beta   90.00
_cell.angle_gamma   90.00
#
_symmetry.space_group_name_H-M   'P 1'
#
loop_
_entity.id
_entity.type
_entity.pdbx_description
1 polymer ?
#
loop_
_entity_poly.entity_id
_entity_poly.type
_entity_poly.pdbx_seq_one_letter_code
_entity_poly.pdbx_strand_id
1 'polypeptide(L)'
;MVQVSYPGVYVVEVPSGVHTITGVATSIAAFLGRAAKGPMNKAVRCLSFADFSRAFGTPVPDSDLGHNVRLFFANGGTDCYVVRLAAGAQEARLVLRSAAGQNMLVVTAKNPGIWGNGLRLEVNYNTPNPDESFNLTVIEEDGTTEVSRETHSALSMDPASPRFAPDFVTQSSALVDVALHADAQPGGAADIAVLANSFAGFSQSRVFQTTPLAAFRTAFAAMLTATPQFQISVDGGPFVPITLADVLTPLPANWTLAAMAARLQQVINDQLLLAAPGASVAVSWQTAGNVSTLRIASATPLARSVNIRRSPADDFSGPAMLGLDQGGIEPARYSNFRPVPTAAFFAPVDQVIALGSLQRDDITSIAIDGLPPVAFSFAAMTPAPTDPWFLDSGGGGDGIREKLRAIAAAVNAVAGLPWRAEVWGYHLAIIARSGPISTTPASIVSAANALLGGANFVRNSRRYTLGSTGSSPFQLPPVAADAGTDGSA
;
A
#
# COMPACT_ATOMS: atom_id res chain seq x y z
N MET A 1 -18.02 63.01 -24.08
CA MET A 1 -17.93 64.48 -23.98
C MET A 1 -19.22 64.99 -23.36
N VAL A 2 -19.14 65.74 -22.26
CA VAL A 2 -20.30 66.39 -21.66
C VAL A 2 -20.60 67.67 -22.46
N GLN A 3 -21.83 67.83 -22.93
CA GLN A 3 -22.24 69.02 -23.68
C GLN A 3 -22.68 70.11 -22.68
N VAL A 4 -22.04 71.28 -22.75
CA VAL A 4 -22.31 72.43 -21.86
C VAL A 4 -23.03 73.55 -22.62
N SER A 5 -24.02 74.17 -21.97
CA SER A 5 -25.01 75.06 -22.62
C SER A 5 -24.72 76.56 -22.49
N TYR A 6 -23.64 76.97 -21.83
CA TYR A 6 -23.25 78.39 -21.71
C TYR A 6 -21.74 78.53 -21.40
N PRO A 7 -21.12 79.68 -21.76
CA PRO A 7 -19.68 79.89 -21.57
C PRO A 7 -19.33 79.99 -20.07
N GLY A 8 -18.40 79.15 -19.61
CA GLY A 8 -17.88 79.12 -18.25
C GLY A 8 -16.65 78.20 -18.13
N VAL A 9 -15.90 78.31 -17.03
CA VAL A 9 -14.78 77.40 -16.75
C VAL A 9 -15.33 76.16 -16.05
N TYR A 10 -15.24 75.01 -16.72
CA TYR A 10 -15.64 73.72 -16.17
C TYR A 10 -14.40 72.92 -15.78
N VAL A 11 -14.23 72.69 -14.49
CA VAL A 11 -13.16 71.84 -13.97
C VAL A 11 -13.63 70.39 -14.05
N VAL A 12 -12.89 69.58 -14.81
CA VAL A 12 -13.04 68.12 -14.81
C VAL A 12 -11.86 67.55 -14.02
N GLU A 13 -12.12 67.05 -12.82
CA GLU A 13 -11.13 66.28 -12.08
C GLU A 13 -11.05 64.88 -12.70
N VAL A 14 -9.96 64.64 -13.42
CA VAL A 14 -9.57 63.30 -13.84
C VAL A 14 -9.13 62.56 -12.57
N PRO A 15 -9.70 61.38 -12.23
CA PRO A 15 -9.21 60.58 -11.12
C PRO A 15 -7.73 60.35 -11.34
N SER A 16 -6.90 60.84 -10.42
CA SER A 16 -5.47 60.67 -10.56
C SER A 16 -5.17 59.16 -10.45
N GLY A 17 -4.63 58.58 -11.52
CA GLY A 17 -4.11 57.21 -11.53
C GLY A 17 -2.83 57.09 -10.70
N VAL A 18 -2.77 57.79 -9.55
CA VAL A 18 -1.67 57.68 -8.62
C VAL A 18 -1.89 56.35 -7.91
N HIS A 19 -1.33 55.28 -8.47
CA HIS A 19 -0.96 54.16 -7.65
C HIS A 19 -0.02 54.72 -6.57
N THR A 20 -0.50 54.85 -5.34
CA THR A 20 0.38 55.03 -4.19
C THR A 20 1.47 53.99 -4.32
N ILE A 21 2.73 54.44 -4.41
CA ILE A 21 3.88 53.55 -4.30
C ILE A 21 3.77 52.93 -2.91
N THR A 22 3.26 51.70 -2.83
CA THR A 22 3.28 50.96 -1.57
C THR A 22 4.73 50.87 -1.14
N GLY A 23 5.06 51.48 0.00
CA GLY A 23 6.41 51.41 0.55
C GLY A 23 6.82 49.94 0.67
N VAL A 24 7.94 49.57 0.05
CA VAL A 24 8.56 48.26 0.28
C VAL A 24 8.99 48.22 1.73
N ALA A 25 8.74 47.12 2.45
CA ALA A 25 9.12 46.98 3.85
C ALA A 25 10.64 47.19 4.00
N THR A 26 11.05 48.27 4.65
CA THR A 26 12.46 48.66 4.83
C THR A 26 13.15 47.94 6.00
N SER A 27 12.42 47.07 6.71
CA SER A 27 12.87 46.41 7.94
C SER A 27 12.66 44.88 7.91
N ILE A 28 13.02 44.23 6.80
CA ILE A 28 13.06 42.76 6.73
C ILE A 28 14.44 42.29 7.21
N ALA A 29 14.51 41.67 8.38
CA ALA A 29 15.77 41.16 8.92
C ALA A 29 16.17 39.84 8.24
N ALA A 30 17.47 39.54 8.19
CA ALA A 30 17.97 38.23 7.79
C ALA A 30 18.81 37.63 8.93
N PHE A 31 18.49 36.41 9.33
CA PHE A 31 19.21 35.66 10.35
C PHE A 31 19.83 34.41 9.73
N LEU A 32 21.10 34.18 10.03
CA LEU A 32 21.85 33.03 9.55
C LEU A 32 22.47 32.32 10.75
N GLY A 33 22.33 31.00 10.83
CA GLY A 33 22.90 30.23 11.93
C GLY A 33 22.44 28.78 11.94
N ARG A 34 22.76 28.07 13.01
CA ARG A 34 22.40 26.66 13.19
C ARG A 34 20.98 26.52 13.75
N ALA A 35 20.31 25.45 13.35
CA ALA A 35 19.00 25.09 13.88
C ALA A 35 18.84 23.57 13.97
N ALA A 36 17.87 23.10 14.75
CA ALA A 36 17.63 21.67 14.97
C ALA A 36 17.07 20.96 13.73
N LYS A 37 16.21 21.64 12.96
CA LYS A 37 15.61 21.10 11.73
C LYS A 37 15.41 22.16 10.65
N GLY A 38 14.83 21.73 9.53
CA GLY A 38 14.42 22.61 8.43
C GLY A 38 15.44 22.74 7.29
N PRO A 39 15.04 23.45 6.21
CA PRO A 39 15.80 23.54 4.96
C PRO A 39 17.20 24.11 5.16
N MET A 40 18.21 23.39 4.67
CA MET A 40 19.61 23.85 4.70
C MET A 40 19.90 24.83 3.56
N ASN A 41 20.67 25.88 3.84
CA ASN A 41 21.13 26.87 2.85
C ASN A 41 20.01 27.55 2.03
N LYS A 42 18.78 27.54 2.54
CA LYS A 42 17.62 28.14 1.88
C LYS A 42 16.95 29.14 2.81
N ALA A 43 16.67 30.34 2.27
CA ALA A 43 15.98 31.37 3.01
C ALA A 43 14.49 31.01 3.18
N VAL A 44 14.04 30.95 4.42
CA VAL A 44 12.63 30.76 4.79
C VAL A 44 12.13 32.05 5.42
N ARG A 45 11.01 32.58 4.91
CA ARG A 45 10.37 33.76 5.47
C ARG A 45 9.57 33.37 6.72
N CYS A 46 9.79 34.08 7.82
CA CYS A 46 9.07 33.93 9.07
C CYS A 46 8.40 35.27 9.42
N LEU A 47 7.11 35.24 9.75
CA LEU A 47 6.35 36.42 10.17
C LEU A 47 6.13 36.45 11.69
N SER A 48 6.51 35.36 12.37
CA SER A 48 6.43 35.22 13.82
C SER A 48 7.50 34.26 14.34
N PHE A 49 7.74 34.28 15.65
CA PHE A 49 8.59 33.27 16.29
C PHE A 49 7.98 31.86 16.19
N ALA A 50 6.64 31.75 16.14
CA ALA A 50 5.97 30.47 15.94
C ALA A 50 6.27 29.87 14.56
N ASP A 51 6.37 30.71 13.51
CA ASP A 51 6.80 30.25 12.18
C ASP A 51 8.23 29.73 12.19
N PHE A 52 9.13 30.44 12.90
CA PHE A 52 10.51 29.98 13.11
C PHE A 52 10.53 28.62 13.82
N SER A 53 9.83 28.47 14.95
CA SER A 53 9.80 27.21 15.70
C SER A 53 9.22 26.05 14.89
N ARG A 54 8.23 26.31 14.04
CA ARG A 54 7.65 25.32 13.13
C ARG A 54 8.66 24.88 12.06
N ALA A 55 9.36 25.84 11.44
CA ALA A 55 10.28 25.57 10.34
C ALA A 55 11.63 24.99 10.80
N PHE A 56 12.15 25.47 11.94
CA PHE A 56 13.53 25.24 12.37
C PHE A 56 13.67 24.52 13.72
N GLY A 57 12.56 24.31 14.42
CA GLY A 57 12.54 23.64 15.72
C GLY A 57 12.85 24.56 16.90
N THR A 58 13.15 23.96 18.04
CA THR A 58 13.55 24.68 19.25
C THR A 58 15.00 25.18 19.14
N PRO A 59 15.37 26.24 19.89
CA PRO A 59 16.75 26.70 19.96
C PRO A 59 17.70 25.58 20.40
N VAL A 60 18.83 25.44 19.70
CA VAL A 60 19.86 24.44 20.02
C VAL A 60 20.93 25.05 20.95
N PRO A 61 21.53 24.27 21.88
CA PRO A 61 22.49 24.79 22.87
C PRO A 61 23.68 25.56 22.27
N ASP A 62 24.15 25.16 21.08
CA ASP A 62 25.31 25.74 20.41
C ASP A 62 24.93 26.74 19.31
N SER A 63 23.76 27.37 19.40
CA SER A 63 23.37 28.43 18.44
C SER A 63 22.48 29.51 19.04
N ASP A 64 22.91 30.75 18.87
CA ASP A 64 22.11 31.92 19.24
C ASP A 64 20.99 32.23 18.24
N LEU A 65 20.89 31.50 17.11
CA LEU A 65 19.93 31.79 16.04
C LEU A 65 18.49 31.87 16.59
N GLY A 66 18.04 30.83 17.29
CA GLY A 66 16.69 30.79 17.84
C GLY A 66 16.44 31.87 18.90
N HIS A 67 17.47 32.21 19.68
CA HIS A 67 17.37 33.28 20.68
C HIS A 67 17.25 34.66 20.02
N ASN A 68 18.08 34.93 19.01
CA ASN A 68 18.09 36.19 18.26
C ASN A 68 16.78 36.41 17.49
N VAL A 69 16.24 35.37 16.85
CA VAL A 69 14.94 35.46 16.16
C VAL A 69 13.81 35.72 17.17
N ARG A 70 13.83 35.05 18.34
CA ARG A 70 12.86 35.30 19.41
C ARG A 70 12.92 36.75 19.89
N LEU A 71 14.11 37.26 20.15
CA LEU A 71 14.32 38.65 20.58
C LEU A 71 13.86 39.63 19.51
N PHE A 72 14.13 39.36 18.23
CA PHE A 72 13.68 40.22 17.13
C PHE A 72 12.15 40.41 17.13
N PHE A 73 11.38 39.31 17.20
CA PHE A 73 9.92 39.39 17.26
C PHE A 73 9.43 40.01 18.58
N ALA A 74 10.09 39.73 19.70
CA ALA A 74 9.75 40.33 21.00
C ALA A 74 9.99 41.86 21.03
N ASN A 75 10.93 42.37 20.22
CA ASN A 75 11.24 43.79 20.09
C ASN A 75 10.44 44.49 18.97
N GLY A 76 9.38 43.86 18.45
CA GLY A 76 8.49 44.47 17.46
C GLY A 76 8.88 44.26 16.00
N GLY A 77 9.85 43.38 15.71
CA GLY A 77 10.09 42.90 14.35
C GLY A 77 8.90 42.10 13.83
N THR A 78 8.56 42.26 12.55
CA THR A 78 7.36 41.64 11.94
C THR A 78 7.66 40.73 10.76
N ASP A 79 8.87 40.77 10.20
CA ASP A 79 9.24 40.03 9.00
C ASP A 79 10.73 39.73 8.99
N CYS A 80 11.11 38.47 8.87
CA CYS A 80 12.49 38.09 8.69
C CYS A 80 12.65 36.89 7.76
N TYR A 81 13.84 36.77 7.18
CA TYR A 81 14.31 35.56 6.54
C TYR A 81 15.29 34.85 7.44
N VAL A 82 15.15 33.53 7.56
CA VAL A 82 16.05 32.68 8.32
C VAL A 82 16.69 31.69 7.36
N VAL A 83 18.03 31.59 7.42
CA VAL A 83 18.82 30.62 6.68
C VAL A 83 19.53 29.72 7.68
N ARG A 84 19.19 28.42 7.65
CA ARG A 84 19.92 27.42 8.43
C ARG A 84 21.24 27.08 7.72
N LEU A 85 22.33 27.11 8.49
CA LEU A 85 23.68 26.76 8.08
C LEU A 85 24.26 25.72 9.04
N ALA A 86 24.89 24.68 8.52
CA ALA A 86 25.69 23.73 9.28
C ALA A 86 26.64 22.94 8.35
N ALA A 87 27.85 22.66 8.82
CA ALA A 87 28.81 21.79 8.15
C ALA A 87 28.59 20.32 8.58
N GLY A 88 28.47 19.42 7.61
CA GLY A 88 28.34 17.98 7.87
C GLY A 88 27.02 17.55 8.52
N ALA A 89 25.97 18.38 8.45
CA ALA A 89 24.63 17.95 8.87
C ALA A 89 24.11 16.86 7.93
N GLN A 90 23.47 15.86 8.53
CA GLN A 90 23.05 14.66 7.82
C GLN A 90 21.57 14.34 8.07
N GLU A 91 20.92 13.78 7.05
CA GLU A 91 19.55 13.24 7.12
C GLU A 91 19.56 11.85 7.75
N ALA A 92 18.61 11.60 8.64
CA ALA A 92 18.34 10.25 9.08
C ALA A 92 17.78 9.44 7.91
N ARG A 93 18.15 8.17 7.77
CA ARG A 93 17.62 7.30 6.73
C ARG A 93 17.37 5.88 7.20
N LEU A 94 16.67 5.10 6.39
CA LEU A 94 16.59 3.66 6.49
C LEU A 94 16.38 3.04 5.10
N VAL A 95 16.57 1.72 5.00
CA VAL A 95 16.26 0.95 3.80
C VAL A 95 15.21 -0.10 4.13
N LEU A 96 14.08 -0.07 3.43
CA LEU A 96 12.99 -1.05 3.54
C LEU A 96 13.20 -2.21 2.57
N ARG A 97 12.88 -3.42 3.01
CA ARG A 97 13.02 -4.65 2.25
C ARG A 97 11.67 -5.26 1.86
N SER A 98 11.67 -5.98 0.74
CA SER A 98 10.55 -6.82 0.32
C SER A 98 10.43 -8.08 1.21
N ALA A 99 9.33 -8.82 1.07
CA ALA A 99 9.16 -10.11 1.74
C ALA A 99 10.24 -11.15 1.34
N ALA A 100 10.85 -10.99 0.17
CA ALA A 100 11.99 -11.79 -0.30
C ALA A 100 13.35 -11.34 0.29
N GLY A 101 13.36 -10.31 1.15
CA GLY A 101 14.58 -9.79 1.80
C GLY A 101 15.44 -8.88 0.92
N GLN A 102 14.95 -8.48 -0.26
CA GLN A 102 15.65 -7.59 -1.18
C GLN A 102 15.48 -6.12 -0.75
N ASN A 103 16.51 -5.29 -0.93
CA ASN A 103 16.44 -3.87 -0.59
C ASN A 103 15.66 -3.09 -1.67
N MET A 104 14.54 -2.47 -1.30
CA MET A 104 13.60 -1.88 -2.28
C MET A 104 13.58 -0.36 -2.22
N LEU A 105 13.36 0.20 -1.03
CA LEU A 105 13.15 1.63 -0.85
C LEU A 105 14.17 2.20 0.13
N VAL A 106 14.71 3.37 -0.19
CA VAL A 106 15.45 4.21 0.75
C VAL A 106 14.50 5.31 1.20
N VAL A 107 14.33 5.47 2.51
CA VAL A 107 13.53 6.54 3.10
C VAL A 107 14.47 7.46 3.86
N THR A 108 14.47 8.76 3.54
CA THR A 108 15.31 9.78 4.17
C THR A 108 14.44 10.84 4.82
N ALA A 109 14.89 11.41 5.94
CA ALA A 109 14.23 12.56 6.54
C ALA A 109 14.28 13.76 5.56
N LYS A 110 13.20 14.54 5.47
CA LYS A 110 13.07 15.66 4.51
C LYS A 110 14.18 16.70 4.59
N ASN A 111 14.79 16.81 5.77
CA ASN A 111 15.85 17.76 6.04
C ASN A 111 16.85 17.15 7.04
N PRO A 112 18.14 17.52 6.98
CA PRO A 112 19.15 17.09 7.93
C PRO A 112 18.79 17.41 9.39
N GLY A 113 19.28 16.61 10.33
CA GLY A 113 19.21 16.90 11.76
C GLY A 113 18.81 15.72 12.63
N ILE A 114 19.05 15.87 13.94
CA ILE A 114 18.80 14.81 14.94
C ILE A 114 17.31 14.45 15.04
N TRP A 115 16.42 15.41 14.72
CA TRP A 115 14.97 15.22 14.70
C TRP A 115 14.54 14.02 13.83
N GLY A 116 15.24 13.75 12.73
CA GLY A 116 14.93 12.65 11.82
C GLY A 116 15.07 11.27 12.46
N ASN A 117 15.88 11.14 13.53
CA ASN A 117 16.01 9.89 14.29
C ASN A 117 14.74 9.58 15.11
N GLY A 118 13.84 10.57 15.28
CA GLY A 118 12.52 10.42 15.87
C GLY A 118 11.45 9.89 14.90
N LEU A 119 11.78 9.73 13.61
CA LEU A 119 10.81 9.27 12.61
C LEU A 119 10.56 7.76 12.71
N ARG A 120 9.28 7.39 12.62
CA ARG A 120 8.79 6.01 12.56
C ARG A 120 7.95 5.80 11.32
N LEU A 121 8.03 4.61 10.74
CA LEU A 121 7.16 4.21 9.64
C LEU A 121 6.27 3.03 10.05
N GLU A 122 5.00 3.13 9.68
CA GLU A 122 4.02 2.04 9.74
C GLU A 122 3.59 1.72 8.30
N VAL A 123 3.61 0.43 7.96
CA VAL A 123 3.17 -0.07 6.64
C VAL A 123 2.02 -1.03 6.86
N ASN A 124 0.93 -0.87 6.13
CA ASN A 124 -0.15 -1.85 6.10
C ASN A 124 -0.70 -2.03 4.68
N TYR A 125 -1.31 -3.18 4.41
CA TYR A 125 -1.93 -3.45 3.11
C TYR A 125 -3.45 -3.27 3.16
N ASN A 126 -3.98 -2.55 4.16
CA ASN A 126 -5.41 -2.26 4.28
C ASN A 126 -5.86 -1.25 3.23
N THR A 127 -5.99 -1.72 2.00
CA THR A 127 -6.32 -0.93 0.82
C THR A 127 -7.43 -1.63 0.05
N PRO A 128 -8.07 -0.97 -0.93
CA PRO A 128 -9.04 -1.65 -1.80
C PRO A 128 -8.44 -2.86 -2.54
N ASN A 129 -7.15 -2.82 -2.90
CA ASN A 129 -6.41 -3.96 -3.45
C ASN A 129 -5.14 -4.27 -2.60
N PRO A 130 -5.27 -5.09 -1.54
CA PRO A 130 -4.16 -5.51 -0.68
C PRO A 130 -3.06 -6.30 -1.39
N ASP A 131 -3.35 -6.84 -2.58
CA ASP A 131 -2.42 -7.62 -3.39
C ASP A 131 -1.61 -6.75 -4.36
N GLU A 132 -1.89 -5.44 -4.43
CA GLU A 132 -1.22 -4.49 -5.33
C GLU A 132 -0.65 -3.29 -4.60
N SER A 133 -1.39 -2.72 -3.64
CA SER A 133 -1.10 -1.42 -3.04
C SER A 133 -0.89 -1.48 -1.54
N PHE A 134 -0.25 -0.45 -0.97
CA PHE A 134 0.01 -0.36 0.46
C PHE A 134 -0.18 1.06 0.98
N ASN A 135 -0.37 1.19 2.29
CA ASN A 135 -0.37 2.48 2.96
C ASN A 135 0.95 2.66 3.70
N LEU A 136 1.46 3.89 3.69
CA LEU A 136 2.61 4.32 4.49
C LEU A 136 2.16 5.42 5.46
N THR A 137 2.35 5.20 6.75
CA THR A 137 2.20 6.26 7.75
C THR A 137 3.56 6.62 8.32
N VAL A 138 3.88 7.91 8.31
CA VAL A 138 5.11 8.51 8.83
C VAL A 138 4.76 9.25 10.11
N ILE A 139 5.48 8.97 11.20
CA ILE A 139 5.21 9.54 12.52
C ILE A 139 6.51 10.18 13.02
N GLU A 140 6.47 11.46 13.40
CA GLU A 140 7.55 12.14 14.12
C GLU A 140 7.29 11.99 15.62
N GLU A 141 8.20 11.36 16.35
CA GLU A 141 8.15 11.24 17.81
C GLU A 141 9.25 12.07 18.46
N ASP A 142 8.89 12.80 19.51
CA ASP A 142 9.85 13.37 20.48
C ASP A 142 9.74 12.57 21.78
N GLY A 143 10.76 11.74 22.04
CA GLY A 143 10.71 10.72 23.08
C GLY A 143 9.59 9.70 22.81
N THR A 144 8.53 9.77 23.61
CA THR A 144 7.33 8.91 23.48
C THR A 144 6.09 9.65 22.97
N THR A 145 6.23 10.95 22.68
CA THR A 145 5.11 11.80 22.27
C THR A 145 5.10 11.93 20.76
N GLU A 146 3.95 11.63 20.13
CA GLU A 146 3.72 11.89 18.72
C GLU A 146 3.58 13.41 18.49
N VAL A 147 4.46 13.96 17.64
CA VAL A 147 4.51 15.39 17.31
C VAL A 147 3.82 15.66 15.97
N SER A 148 4.01 14.76 15.01
CA SER A 148 3.42 14.87 13.66
C SER A 148 3.12 13.50 13.08
N ARG A 149 2.13 13.44 12.19
CA ARG A 149 1.71 12.24 11.47
C ARG A 149 1.29 12.58 10.04
N GLU A 150 1.80 11.83 9.09
CA GLU A 150 1.39 11.87 7.69
C GLU A 150 1.01 10.45 7.24
N THR A 151 -0.13 10.30 6.57
CA THR A 151 -0.56 9.01 6.01
C THR A 151 -0.75 9.13 4.52
N HIS A 152 -0.04 8.29 3.77
CA HIS A 152 -0.15 8.17 2.32
C HIS A 152 -0.81 6.83 1.99
N SER A 153 -1.99 6.89 1.38
CA SER A 153 -2.79 5.71 1.09
C SER A 153 -2.62 5.19 -0.33
N ALA A 154 -2.78 3.87 -0.52
CA ALA A 154 -2.80 3.19 -1.82
C ALA A 154 -1.58 3.52 -2.70
N LEU A 155 -0.39 3.52 -2.09
CA LEU A 155 0.89 3.59 -2.78
C LEU A 155 1.15 2.33 -3.59
N SER A 156 1.88 2.48 -4.69
CA SER A 156 2.26 1.40 -5.60
C SER A 156 3.77 1.37 -5.83
N MET A 157 4.31 0.20 -6.16
CA MET A 157 5.71 0.03 -6.60
C MET A 157 5.85 0.02 -8.13
N ASP A 158 4.77 0.32 -8.84
CA ASP A 158 4.74 0.43 -10.29
C ASP A 158 5.14 1.84 -10.76
N PRO A 159 6.24 2.00 -11.51
CA PRO A 159 6.69 3.30 -12.00
C PRO A 159 5.70 4.03 -12.93
N ALA A 160 4.75 3.32 -13.54
CA ALA A 160 3.72 3.92 -14.39
C ALA A 160 2.47 4.35 -13.58
N SER A 161 2.45 4.11 -12.27
CA SER A 161 1.34 4.52 -11.41
C SER A 161 1.51 5.96 -10.95
N PRO A 162 0.45 6.81 -10.95
CA PRO A 162 0.49 8.12 -10.32
C PRO A 162 0.65 8.03 -8.79
N ARG A 163 0.53 6.82 -8.22
CA ARG A 163 0.77 6.51 -6.81
C ARG A 163 2.11 5.81 -6.59
N PHE A 164 3.04 5.88 -7.55
CA PHE A 164 4.37 5.31 -7.37
C PHE A 164 5.03 5.88 -6.11
N ALA A 165 5.38 5.00 -5.17
CA ALA A 165 5.72 5.40 -3.80
C ALA A 165 6.90 6.38 -3.73
N PRO A 166 8.02 6.18 -4.47
CA PRO A 166 9.11 7.15 -4.50
C PRO A 166 8.67 8.56 -4.89
N ASP A 167 7.97 8.71 -6.01
CA ASP A 167 7.59 10.02 -6.54
C ASP A 167 6.50 10.68 -5.69
N PHE A 168 5.45 9.93 -5.36
CA PHE A 168 4.29 10.46 -4.66
C PHE A 168 4.63 10.90 -3.24
N VAL A 169 5.38 10.09 -2.47
CA VAL A 169 5.72 10.43 -1.08
C VAL A 169 6.70 11.59 -1.05
N THR A 170 7.74 11.58 -1.88
CA THR A 170 8.70 12.69 -2.01
C THR A 170 8.02 14.02 -2.35
N GLN A 171 7.00 14.00 -3.21
CA GLN A 171 6.26 15.22 -3.56
C GLN A 171 5.29 15.69 -2.45
N SER A 172 4.66 14.76 -1.73
CA SER A 172 3.54 15.08 -0.83
C SER A 172 3.88 15.12 0.67
N SER A 173 5.00 14.52 1.09
CA SER A 173 5.42 14.46 2.49
C SER A 173 6.26 15.68 2.89
N ALA A 174 6.00 16.22 4.09
CA ALA A 174 6.85 17.21 4.74
C ALA A 174 7.89 16.56 5.68
N LEU A 175 7.76 15.26 5.97
CA LEU A 175 8.61 14.53 6.91
C LEU A 175 9.71 13.69 6.23
N VAL A 176 9.44 13.09 5.06
CA VAL A 176 10.39 12.18 4.40
C VAL A 176 10.43 12.34 2.88
N ASP A 177 11.53 11.89 2.29
CA ASP A 177 11.65 11.54 0.88
C ASP A 177 11.82 10.03 0.72
N VAL A 178 11.38 9.50 -0.41
CA VAL A 178 11.45 8.07 -0.73
C VAL A 178 12.06 7.89 -2.11
N ALA A 179 13.04 7.01 -2.22
CA ALA A 179 13.68 6.64 -3.48
C ALA A 179 13.78 5.12 -3.62
N LEU A 180 13.92 4.63 -4.86
CA LEU A 180 14.35 3.24 -5.07
C LEU A 180 15.77 3.06 -4.56
N HIS A 181 16.01 1.96 -3.85
CA HIS A 181 17.37 1.51 -3.54
C HIS A 181 18.11 1.09 -4.81
N ALA A 182 19.44 1.17 -4.82
CA ALA A 182 20.26 0.81 -5.98
C ALA A 182 19.98 -0.61 -6.49
N ASP A 183 19.75 -1.57 -5.58
CA ASP A 183 19.36 -2.94 -5.94
C ASP A 183 18.05 -3.00 -6.75
N ALA A 184 17.13 -2.05 -6.56
CA ALA A 184 15.83 -1.98 -7.21
C ALA A 184 15.82 -1.12 -8.50
N GLN A 185 16.94 -0.48 -8.82
CA GLN A 185 17.12 0.37 -10.01
C GLN A 185 17.64 -0.44 -11.22
N PRO A 186 17.65 0.15 -12.44
CA PRO A 186 18.19 -0.50 -13.64
C PRO A 186 19.58 -1.11 -13.44
N GLY A 187 19.69 -2.42 -13.65
CA GLY A 187 20.94 -3.18 -13.48
C GLY A 187 21.24 -3.65 -12.05
N GLY A 188 20.36 -3.33 -11.08
CA GLY A 188 20.42 -3.85 -9.72
C GLY A 188 19.96 -5.31 -9.60
N ALA A 189 20.34 -5.97 -8.50
CA ALA A 189 20.02 -7.38 -8.27
C ALA A 189 18.52 -7.68 -8.12
N ALA A 190 17.73 -6.67 -7.79
CA ALA A 190 16.28 -6.72 -7.66
C ALA A 190 15.60 -5.64 -8.51
N ASP A 191 16.22 -5.28 -9.64
CA ASP A 191 15.72 -4.31 -10.62
C ASP A 191 14.23 -4.57 -10.92
N ILE A 192 13.39 -3.59 -10.60
CA ILE A 192 11.93 -3.71 -10.72
C ILE A 192 11.48 -3.77 -12.18
N ALA A 193 12.31 -3.33 -13.13
CA ALA A 193 12.02 -3.40 -14.55
C ALA A 193 12.24 -4.81 -15.13
N VAL A 194 12.95 -5.70 -14.43
CA VAL A 194 13.23 -7.07 -14.87
C VAL A 194 12.10 -8.02 -14.46
N LEU A 195 11.46 -8.67 -15.44
CA LEU A 195 10.31 -9.55 -15.18
C LEU A 195 10.67 -10.77 -14.30
N ALA A 196 11.90 -11.29 -14.43
CA ALA A 196 12.36 -12.43 -13.64
C ALA A 196 12.47 -12.15 -12.13
N ASN A 197 12.52 -10.87 -11.73
CA ASN A 197 12.49 -10.45 -10.33
C ASN A 197 11.05 -10.37 -9.77
N SER A 198 10.06 -10.73 -10.59
CA SER A 198 8.65 -10.54 -10.33
C SER A 198 7.83 -11.66 -11.01
N PHE A 199 6.54 -11.41 -11.24
CA PHE A 199 5.60 -12.31 -11.88
C PHE A 199 4.66 -11.52 -12.78
N ALA A 200 3.98 -12.18 -13.71
CA ALA A 200 2.96 -11.54 -14.53
C ALA A 200 1.73 -11.23 -13.68
N GLY A 201 1.29 -9.97 -13.62
CA GLY A 201 0.08 -9.57 -12.91
C GLY A 201 -1.16 -10.32 -13.42
N PHE A 202 -2.06 -10.68 -12.52
CA PHE A 202 -3.18 -11.57 -12.84
C PHE A 202 -4.44 -11.25 -12.06
N SER A 203 -5.60 -11.63 -12.62
CA SER A 203 -6.85 -11.77 -11.89
C SER A 203 -7.09 -13.25 -11.64
N GLN A 204 -7.42 -13.60 -10.40
CA GLN A 204 -7.68 -14.98 -10.01
C GLN A 204 -9.04 -15.08 -9.33
N SER A 205 -9.78 -16.10 -9.75
CA SER A 205 -11.06 -16.46 -9.17
C SER A 205 -10.89 -16.94 -7.74
N ARG A 206 -12.00 -17.20 -7.07
CA ARG A 206 -11.96 -18.02 -5.86
C ARG A 206 -11.95 -19.51 -6.17
N VAL A 207 -12.06 -20.26 -5.09
CA VAL A 207 -11.90 -21.69 -5.02
C VAL A 207 -13.14 -22.37 -5.58
N PHE A 208 -12.93 -23.26 -6.54
CA PHE A 208 -13.92 -24.20 -7.05
C PHE A 208 -13.61 -25.59 -6.52
N GLN A 209 -14.64 -26.34 -6.12
CA GLN A 209 -14.54 -27.78 -5.94
C GLN A 209 -14.37 -28.44 -7.31
N THR A 210 -13.16 -28.90 -7.63
CA THR A 210 -12.85 -29.49 -8.94
C THR A 210 -12.81 -31.02 -8.95
N THR A 211 -12.88 -31.65 -7.77
CA THR A 211 -12.98 -33.11 -7.63
C THR A 211 -14.31 -33.52 -6.98
N PRO A 212 -15.08 -34.46 -7.59
CA PRO A 212 -14.83 -35.13 -8.87
C PRO A 212 -15.09 -34.21 -10.08
N LEU A 213 -14.23 -34.29 -11.10
CA LEU A 213 -14.26 -33.40 -12.27
C LEU A 213 -15.60 -33.45 -13.02
N ALA A 214 -16.33 -34.56 -12.99
CA ALA A 214 -17.66 -34.65 -13.62
C ALA A 214 -18.67 -33.68 -12.98
N ALA A 215 -18.70 -33.58 -11.65
CA ALA A 215 -19.59 -32.66 -10.94
C ALA A 215 -19.19 -31.20 -11.20
N PHE A 216 -17.88 -30.92 -11.18
CA PHE A 216 -17.37 -29.60 -11.51
C PHE A 216 -17.75 -29.16 -12.92
N ARG A 217 -17.63 -30.04 -13.93
CA ARG A 217 -18.01 -29.71 -15.32
C ARG A 217 -19.47 -29.28 -15.42
N THR A 218 -20.38 -29.97 -14.75
CA THR A 218 -21.80 -29.60 -14.71
C THR A 218 -22.01 -28.24 -14.04
N ALA A 219 -21.37 -28.01 -12.88
CA ALA A 219 -21.49 -26.74 -12.16
C ALA A 219 -20.89 -25.56 -12.95
N PHE A 220 -19.72 -25.75 -13.55
CA PHE A 220 -19.04 -24.74 -14.36
C PHE A 220 -19.83 -24.42 -15.64
N ALA A 221 -20.37 -25.42 -16.32
CA ALA A 221 -21.24 -25.21 -17.48
C ALA A 221 -22.51 -24.44 -17.12
N ALA A 222 -23.07 -24.62 -15.91
CA ALA A 222 -24.22 -23.84 -15.44
C ALA A 222 -23.88 -22.36 -15.19
N MET A 223 -22.61 -22.02 -14.91
CA MET A 223 -22.15 -20.63 -14.81
C MET A 223 -21.99 -19.97 -16.18
N LEU A 224 -21.75 -20.77 -17.23
CA LEU A 224 -21.73 -20.31 -18.61
C LEU A 224 -23.19 -20.24 -19.12
N THR A 225 -23.86 -19.12 -18.86
CA THR A 225 -25.20 -18.81 -19.40
C THR A 225 -25.20 -18.80 -20.94
N ALA A 226 -26.33 -18.49 -21.59
CA ALA A 226 -26.39 -18.47 -23.06
C ALA A 226 -25.35 -17.51 -23.70
N THR A 227 -25.01 -16.41 -23.02
CA THR A 227 -24.07 -15.38 -23.49
C THR A 227 -23.23 -14.83 -22.32
N PRO A 228 -22.42 -15.65 -21.63
CA PRO A 228 -21.75 -15.27 -20.39
C PRO A 228 -20.70 -14.20 -20.67
N GLN A 229 -20.65 -13.14 -19.88
CA GLN A 229 -19.81 -11.98 -20.15
C GLN A 229 -19.10 -11.45 -18.91
N PHE A 230 -17.94 -10.82 -19.11
CA PHE A 230 -17.28 -9.98 -18.11
C PHE A 230 -16.49 -8.89 -18.83
N GLN A 231 -15.97 -7.92 -18.08
CA GLN A 231 -15.09 -6.89 -18.63
C GLN A 231 -13.68 -7.08 -18.11
N ILE A 232 -12.68 -7.02 -18.99
CA ILE A 232 -11.26 -7.21 -18.67
C ILE A 232 -10.43 -5.99 -19.08
N SER A 233 -9.54 -5.54 -18.20
CA SER A 233 -8.47 -4.60 -18.50
C SER A 233 -7.14 -5.34 -18.34
N VAL A 234 -6.23 -5.16 -19.30
CA VAL A 234 -4.89 -5.75 -19.28
C VAL A 234 -3.88 -4.60 -19.25
N ASP A 235 -2.95 -4.66 -18.29
CA ASP A 235 -1.85 -3.72 -18.09
C ASP A 235 -2.23 -2.23 -17.95
N GLY A 236 -3.43 -1.97 -17.43
CA GLY A 236 -3.98 -0.62 -17.29
C GLY A 236 -4.62 -0.06 -18.57
N GLY A 237 -4.84 -0.92 -19.57
CA GLY A 237 -5.62 -0.58 -20.77
C GLY A 237 -7.11 -0.34 -20.49
N PRO A 238 -7.90 0.02 -21.51
CA PRO A 238 -9.34 0.15 -21.37
C PRO A 238 -9.98 -1.21 -21.03
N PHE A 239 -11.11 -1.17 -20.34
CA PHE A 239 -11.91 -2.37 -20.12
C PHE A 239 -12.58 -2.82 -21.42
N VAL A 240 -12.30 -4.04 -21.85
CA VAL A 240 -12.88 -4.71 -23.01
C VAL A 240 -13.98 -5.67 -22.54
N PRO A 241 -15.20 -5.60 -23.09
CA PRO A 241 -16.21 -6.63 -22.85
C PRO A 241 -15.81 -7.93 -23.56
N ILE A 242 -15.85 -9.04 -22.82
CA ILE A 242 -15.56 -10.37 -23.31
C ILE A 242 -16.82 -11.22 -23.18
N THR A 243 -17.23 -11.86 -24.27
CA THR A 243 -18.22 -12.94 -24.25
C THR A 243 -17.54 -14.30 -24.23
N LEU A 244 -18.09 -15.23 -23.46
CA LEU A 244 -17.63 -16.60 -23.34
C LEU A 244 -18.55 -17.60 -24.06
N ALA A 245 -19.45 -17.11 -24.95
CA ALA A 245 -20.40 -17.95 -25.68
C ALA A 245 -19.72 -19.10 -26.45
N ASP A 246 -18.54 -18.84 -27.03
CA ASP A 246 -17.79 -19.82 -27.82
C ASP A 246 -16.90 -20.75 -26.98
N VAL A 247 -16.89 -20.63 -25.64
CA VAL A 247 -16.01 -21.45 -24.78
C VAL A 247 -16.32 -22.94 -24.93
N LEU A 248 -17.57 -23.33 -25.15
CA LEU A 248 -17.95 -24.74 -25.25
C LEU A 248 -17.88 -25.30 -26.68
N THR A 249 -17.67 -24.48 -27.71
CA THR A 249 -17.75 -24.89 -29.12
C THR A 249 -16.50 -24.46 -29.92
N PRO A 250 -15.56 -25.38 -30.29
CA PRO A 250 -15.54 -26.82 -30.05
C PRO A 250 -14.72 -27.21 -28.80
N LEU A 251 -15.40 -27.66 -27.74
CA LEU A 251 -14.76 -28.30 -26.59
C LEU A 251 -15.35 -29.72 -26.42
N PRO A 252 -14.55 -30.78 -26.19
CA PRO A 252 -15.10 -32.13 -26.00
C PRO A 252 -15.95 -32.21 -24.74
N ALA A 253 -16.97 -33.09 -24.73
CA ALA A 253 -17.85 -33.29 -23.58
C ALA A 253 -17.11 -33.68 -22.28
N ASN A 254 -15.97 -34.37 -22.42
CA ASN A 254 -15.09 -34.76 -21.32
C ASN A 254 -13.78 -33.97 -21.31
N TRP A 255 -13.87 -32.66 -21.17
CA TRP A 255 -12.70 -31.78 -21.10
C TRP A 255 -11.95 -31.89 -19.77
N THR A 256 -10.64 -31.62 -19.83
CA THR A 256 -9.75 -31.46 -18.67
C THR A 256 -9.65 -30.00 -18.26
N LEU A 257 -9.25 -29.70 -17.02
CA LEU A 257 -8.99 -28.32 -16.58
C LEU A 257 -8.05 -27.57 -17.55
N ALA A 258 -6.98 -28.23 -18.01
CA ALA A 258 -6.04 -27.67 -18.97
C ALA A 258 -6.70 -27.34 -20.33
N ALA A 259 -7.56 -28.23 -20.85
CA ALA A 259 -8.29 -27.98 -22.10
C ALA A 259 -9.26 -26.79 -21.96
N MET A 260 -9.96 -26.68 -20.82
CA MET A 260 -10.83 -25.53 -20.53
C MET A 260 -10.04 -24.22 -20.43
N ALA A 261 -8.90 -24.22 -19.74
CA ALA A 261 -8.04 -23.05 -19.66
C ALA A 261 -7.54 -22.60 -21.04
N ALA A 262 -7.06 -23.54 -21.87
CA ALA A 262 -6.63 -23.23 -23.23
C ALA A 262 -7.77 -22.63 -24.08
N ARG A 263 -9.00 -23.14 -23.90
CA ARG A 263 -10.17 -22.63 -24.63
C ARG A 263 -10.62 -21.25 -24.16
N LEU A 264 -10.65 -21.00 -22.85
CA LEU A 264 -10.88 -19.67 -22.29
C LEU A 264 -9.83 -18.67 -22.80
N GLN A 265 -8.55 -19.04 -22.77
CA GLN A 265 -7.46 -18.21 -23.27
C GLN A 265 -7.67 -17.82 -24.73
N GLN A 266 -8.01 -18.79 -25.59
CA GLN A 266 -8.27 -18.54 -27.00
C GLN A 266 -9.44 -17.56 -27.17
N VAL A 267 -10.60 -17.83 -26.57
CA VAL A 267 -11.80 -17.00 -26.71
C VAL A 267 -11.57 -15.56 -26.22
N ILE A 268 -10.85 -15.40 -25.11
CA ILE A 268 -10.50 -14.07 -24.58
C ILE A 268 -9.54 -13.36 -25.54
N ASN A 269 -8.46 -14.02 -25.97
CA ASN A 269 -7.43 -13.40 -26.80
C ASN A 269 -7.93 -13.06 -28.21
N ASP A 270 -8.83 -13.85 -28.79
CA ASP A 270 -9.45 -13.56 -30.10
C ASP A 270 -10.24 -12.23 -30.03
N GLN A 271 -10.92 -11.96 -28.92
CA GLN A 271 -11.65 -10.70 -28.70
C GLN A 271 -10.72 -9.53 -28.33
N LEU A 272 -9.69 -9.77 -27.51
CA LEU A 272 -8.70 -8.75 -27.19
C LEU A 272 -7.93 -8.29 -28.43
N LEU A 273 -7.60 -9.20 -29.34
CA LEU A 273 -6.92 -8.87 -30.60
C LEU A 273 -7.72 -7.84 -31.42
N LEU A 274 -9.04 -7.91 -31.38
CA LEU A 274 -9.93 -7.00 -32.11
C LEU A 274 -10.17 -5.67 -31.37
N ALA A 275 -10.36 -5.71 -30.05
CA ALA A 275 -10.78 -4.55 -29.26
C ALA A 275 -9.62 -3.76 -28.63
N ALA A 276 -8.50 -4.41 -28.33
CA ALA A 276 -7.32 -3.82 -27.71
C ALA A 276 -6.03 -4.47 -28.26
N PRO A 277 -5.61 -4.14 -29.50
CA PRO A 277 -4.44 -4.75 -30.12
C PRO A 277 -3.18 -4.64 -29.25
N GLY A 278 -2.50 -5.78 -29.06
CA GLY A 278 -1.32 -5.89 -28.19
C GLY A 278 -1.63 -6.35 -26.77
N ALA A 279 -2.89 -6.34 -26.34
CA ALA A 279 -3.32 -7.01 -25.12
C ALA A 279 -3.46 -8.51 -25.35
N SER A 280 -2.99 -9.31 -24.39
CA SER A 280 -3.15 -10.76 -24.39
C SER A 280 -3.07 -11.29 -22.97
N VAL A 281 -3.69 -12.44 -22.74
CA VAL A 281 -3.68 -13.13 -21.46
C VAL A 281 -3.26 -14.59 -21.59
N ALA A 282 -2.76 -15.14 -20.49
CA ALA A 282 -2.55 -16.55 -20.27
C ALA A 282 -3.55 -17.05 -19.22
N VAL A 283 -4.23 -18.16 -19.50
CA VAL A 283 -5.23 -18.72 -18.58
C VAL A 283 -4.74 -20.06 -18.05
N SER A 284 -4.88 -20.26 -16.73
CA SER A 284 -4.46 -21.49 -16.06
C SER A 284 -5.33 -21.82 -14.86
N TRP A 285 -5.29 -23.09 -14.42
CA TRP A 285 -5.86 -23.51 -13.15
C TRP A 285 -4.74 -23.74 -12.15
N GLN A 286 -4.85 -23.09 -10.98
CA GLN A 286 -4.03 -23.43 -9.82
C GLN A 286 -4.83 -24.42 -8.98
N THR A 287 -4.20 -25.48 -8.46
CA THR A 287 -4.90 -26.58 -7.78
C THR A 287 -4.24 -26.91 -6.44
N ALA A 288 -5.05 -27.12 -5.41
CA ALA A 288 -4.62 -27.65 -4.12
C ALA A 288 -5.61 -28.71 -3.65
N GLY A 289 -5.17 -29.96 -3.53
CA GLY A 289 -6.06 -31.08 -3.19
C GLY A 289 -7.22 -31.22 -4.19
N ASN A 290 -8.45 -31.11 -3.69
CA ASN A 290 -9.68 -31.29 -4.48
C ASN A 290 -10.28 -29.98 -5.02
N VAL A 291 -9.54 -28.88 -4.89
CA VAL A 291 -10.02 -27.56 -5.27
C VAL A 291 -9.07 -26.85 -6.22
N SER A 292 -9.62 -25.97 -7.07
CA SER A 292 -8.84 -25.17 -8.02
C SER A 292 -9.31 -23.71 -8.09
N THR A 293 -8.43 -22.80 -8.49
CA THR A 293 -8.76 -21.40 -8.84
C THR A 293 -8.38 -21.14 -10.30
N LEU A 294 -9.23 -20.43 -11.04
CA LEU A 294 -8.98 -19.96 -12.39
C LEU A 294 -8.13 -18.68 -12.34
N ARG A 295 -6.97 -18.69 -12.97
CA ARG A 295 -6.06 -17.54 -13.07
C ARG A 295 -5.99 -17.04 -14.51
N ILE A 296 -6.15 -15.74 -14.69
CA ILE A 296 -6.01 -15.02 -15.96
C ILE A 296 -4.89 -14.00 -15.76
N ALA A 297 -3.71 -14.30 -16.29
CA ALA A 297 -2.50 -13.49 -16.17
C ALA A 297 -2.23 -12.69 -17.43
N SER A 298 -1.61 -11.52 -17.32
CA SER A 298 -1.15 -10.77 -18.49
C SER A 298 -0.08 -11.58 -19.23
N ALA A 299 -0.24 -11.72 -20.55
CA ALA A 299 0.72 -12.40 -21.42
C ALA A 299 1.42 -11.41 -22.37
N THR A 300 1.36 -10.12 -22.05
CA THR A 300 2.08 -9.08 -22.78
C THR A 300 3.52 -8.96 -22.26
N PRO A 301 4.42 -8.27 -22.99
CA PRO A 301 5.75 -7.94 -22.47
C PRO A 301 5.74 -7.05 -21.21
N LEU A 302 4.67 -6.27 -20.97
CA LEU A 302 4.54 -5.45 -19.77
C LEU A 302 4.22 -6.31 -18.55
N ALA A 303 3.33 -7.30 -18.74
CA ALA A 303 2.92 -8.26 -17.72
C ALA A 303 2.49 -7.60 -16.39
N ARG A 304 1.94 -6.38 -16.45
CA ARG A 304 1.71 -5.46 -15.32
C ARG A 304 0.51 -5.87 -14.47
N SER A 305 -0.65 -6.07 -15.09
CA SER A 305 -1.89 -6.37 -14.37
C SER A 305 -2.96 -6.99 -15.26
N VAL A 306 -3.91 -7.69 -14.63
CA VAL A 306 -5.21 -8.02 -15.22
C VAL A 306 -6.27 -7.66 -14.20
N ASN A 307 -7.24 -6.85 -14.62
CA ASN A 307 -8.35 -6.42 -13.78
C ASN A 307 -9.67 -6.83 -14.42
N ILE A 308 -10.57 -7.44 -13.64
CA ILE A 308 -11.87 -7.91 -14.08
C ILE A 308 -12.96 -7.20 -13.31
N ARG A 309 -14.02 -6.81 -14.03
CA ARG A 309 -15.24 -6.27 -13.43
C ARG A 309 -16.47 -6.90 -14.06
N ARG A 310 -17.61 -6.73 -13.38
CA ARG A 310 -18.89 -7.28 -13.81
C ARG A 310 -19.30 -6.81 -15.19
N SER A 311 -19.95 -7.69 -15.94
CA SER A 311 -20.75 -7.27 -17.08
C SER A 311 -22.12 -6.73 -16.62
N PRO A 312 -22.71 -5.73 -17.30
CA PRO A 312 -24.08 -5.28 -17.01
C PRO A 312 -25.16 -6.34 -17.26
N ALA A 313 -24.89 -7.32 -18.12
CA ALA A 313 -25.77 -8.44 -18.45
C ALA A 313 -24.97 -9.75 -18.53
N ASP A 314 -25.62 -10.86 -18.19
CA ASP A 314 -25.04 -12.22 -18.25
C ASP A 314 -23.67 -12.34 -17.55
N ASP A 315 -23.51 -11.69 -16.41
CA ASP A 315 -22.24 -11.58 -15.69
C ASP A 315 -21.67 -12.94 -15.25
N PHE A 316 -20.55 -13.34 -15.87
CA PHE A 316 -19.76 -14.52 -15.48
C PHE A 316 -18.83 -14.22 -14.30
N SER A 317 -18.36 -12.97 -14.15
CA SER A 317 -17.36 -12.68 -13.12
C SER A 317 -17.94 -12.80 -11.71
N GLY A 318 -19.23 -12.50 -11.52
CA GLY A 318 -19.97 -12.70 -10.27
C GLY A 318 -19.96 -14.16 -9.79
N PRO A 319 -20.56 -15.11 -10.53
CA PRO A 319 -20.56 -16.53 -10.17
C PRO A 319 -19.17 -17.15 -10.06
N ALA A 320 -18.24 -16.74 -10.94
CA ALA A 320 -16.85 -17.21 -10.88
C ALA A 320 -16.02 -16.54 -9.78
N MET A 321 -16.53 -15.47 -9.16
CA MET A 321 -15.82 -14.63 -8.21
C MET A 321 -14.47 -14.13 -8.76
N LEU A 322 -14.46 -13.72 -10.02
CA LEU A 322 -13.33 -13.08 -10.70
C LEU A 322 -13.46 -11.56 -10.55
N GLY A 323 -12.35 -10.86 -10.30
CA GLY A 323 -12.36 -9.43 -10.03
C GLY A 323 -12.47 -9.08 -8.54
N LEU A 324 -11.76 -8.05 -8.09
CA LEU A 324 -11.73 -7.63 -6.68
C LEU A 324 -13.13 -7.41 -6.09
N ASP A 325 -13.99 -6.72 -6.82
CA ASP A 325 -15.37 -6.39 -6.45
C ASP A 325 -16.28 -7.65 -6.33
N GLN A 326 -15.87 -8.77 -6.92
CA GLN A 326 -16.60 -10.05 -6.87
C GLN A 326 -16.00 -11.01 -5.84
N GLY A 327 -14.94 -10.59 -5.14
CA GLY A 327 -14.18 -11.43 -4.23
C GLY A 327 -13.04 -12.20 -4.89
N GLY A 328 -12.63 -11.88 -6.11
CA GLY A 328 -11.36 -12.33 -6.66
C GLY A 328 -10.17 -11.65 -5.99
N ILE A 329 -8.98 -12.02 -6.44
CA ILE A 329 -7.72 -11.36 -6.09
C ILE A 329 -7.02 -10.90 -7.35
N GLU A 330 -6.38 -9.73 -7.29
CA GLU A 330 -5.73 -9.12 -8.46
C GLU A 330 -4.32 -8.62 -8.14
N PRO A 331 -3.35 -9.52 -7.90
CA PRO A 331 -1.97 -9.12 -7.70
C PRO A 331 -1.39 -8.53 -8.98
N ALA A 332 -0.82 -7.34 -8.87
CA ALA A 332 -0.06 -6.71 -9.95
C ALA A 332 1.42 -7.13 -9.87
N ARG A 333 2.11 -7.13 -11.02
CA ARG A 333 3.54 -7.45 -11.13
C ARG A 333 4.38 -6.83 -10.03
N TYR A 334 4.29 -5.52 -9.87
CA TYR A 334 5.16 -4.78 -8.96
C TYR A 334 4.86 -5.01 -7.47
N SER A 335 3.83 -5.78 -7.12
CA SER A 335 3.38 -5.90 -5.75
C SER A 335 4.31 -6.70 -4.84
N ASN A 336 5.20 -7.55 -5.39
CA ASN A 336 6.22 -8.25 -4.60
C ASN A 336 7.37 -7.35 -4.15
N PHE A 337 7.52 -6.15 -4.73
CA PHE A 337 8.54 -5.17 -4.35
C PHE A 337 8.09 -4.24 -3.21
N ARG A 338 6.85 -4.37 -2.74
CA ARG A 338 6.32 -3.55 -1.65
C ARG A 338 7.09 -3.81 -0.34
N PRO A 339 7.27 -2.77 0.50
CA PRO A 339 7.81 -2.97 1.83
C PRO A 339 6.86 -3.84 2.66
N VAL A 340 7.42 -4.75 3.46
CA VAL A 340 6.61 -5.66 4.29
C VAL A 340 5.77 -4.86 5.31
N PRO A 341 4.50 -5.22 5.55
CA PRO A 341 3.68 -4.58 6.58
C PRO A 341 4.32 -4.64 7.96
N THR A 342 4.09 -3.64 8.79
CA THR A 342 4.49 -3.62 10.21
C THR A 342 3.51 -4.46 11.05
N ALA A 343 3.42 -5.75 10.71
CA ALA A 343 2.53 -6.74 11.28
C ALA A 343 3.11 -8.15 11.05
N ALA A 344 2.54 -9.16 11.69
CA ALA A 344 2.62 -10.51 11.15
C ALA A 344 1.47 -10.75 10.19
N PHE A 345 1.79 -10.99 8.94
CA PHE A 345 0.85 -11.01 7.84
C PHE A 345 0.89 -12.36 7.12
N PHE A 346 -0.29 -12.97 6.95
CA PHE A 346 -0.45 -14.21 6.21
C PHE A 346 -0.28 -13.94 4.71
N ALA A 347 0.86 -14.33 4.14
CA ALA A 347 1.40 -13.65 2.96
C ALA A 347 1.05 -14.21 1.58
N PRO A 348 1.04 -15.53 1.30
CA PRO A 348 1.00 -15.92 -0.10
C PRO A 348 -0.44 -16.00 -0.62
N VAL A 349 -0.70 -15.28 -1.71
CA VAL A 349 -1.87 -15.45 -2.58
C VAL A 349 -2.11 -16.92 -2.91
N ASP A 350 -1.05 -17.69 -3.15
CA ASP A 350 -1.12 -19.12 -3.43
C ASP A 350 -1.43 -19.99 -2.19
N GLN A 351 -1.36 -19.46 -0.98
CA GLN A 351 -1.86 -20.16 0.22
C GLN A 351 -3.38 -20.01 0.38
N VAL A 352 -4.01 -19.04 -0.29
CA VAL A 352 -5.46 -18.84 -0.22
C VAL A 352 -6.20 -20.06 -0.79
N ILE A 353 -5.69 -20.66 -1.88
CA ILE A 353 -6.27 -21.89 -2.43
C ILE A 353 -6.10 -23.08 -1.46
N ALA A 354 -4.97 -23.16 -0.74
CA ALA A 354 -4.74 -24.20 0.25
C ALA A 354 -5.75 -24.11 1.41
N LEU A 355 -6.12 -22.90 1.86
CA LEU A 355 -7.18 -22.70 2.84
C LEU A 355 -8.53 -23.21 2.33
N GLY A 356 -8.80 -23.12 1.03
CA GLY A 356 -10.01 -23.66 0.43
C GLY A 356 -10.13 -25.19 0.49
N SER A 357 -9.01 -25.91 0.67
CA SER A 357 -9.00 -27.37 0.80
C SER A 357 -9.36 -27.88 2.21
N LEU A 358 -9.45 -26.97 3.19
CA LEU A 358 -9.79 -27.28 4.57
C LEU A 358 -11.27 -27.62 4.74
N GLN A 359 -11.57 -28.47 5.71
CA GLN A 359 -12.90 -28.68 6.27
C GLN A 359 -13.17 -27.68 7.39
N ARG A 360 -14.44 -27.33 7.63
CA ARG A 360 -14.87 -26.28 8.57
C ARG A 360 -14.09 -26.29 9.88
N ASP A 361 -13.97 -27.44 10.53
CA ASP A 361 -13.39 -27.55 11.87
C ASP A 361 -11.89 -27.95 11.86
N ASP A 362 -11.22 -27.93 10.70
CA ASP A 362 -9.77 -28.19 10.62
C ASP A 362 -8.93 -27.15 11.38
N ILE A 363 -9.49 -25.95 11.63
CA ILE A 363 -8.88 -24.94 12.49
C ILE A 363 -9.96 -24.36 13.40
N THR A 364 -9.74 -24.48 14.72
CA THR A 364 -10.68 -24.08 15.77
C THR A 364 -10.11 -23.07 16.76
N SER A 365 -8.81 -22.81 16.71
CA SER A 365 -8.17 -21.80 17.53
C SER A 365 -6.85 -21.31 16.93
N ILE A 366 -6.40 -20.14 17.39
CA ILE A 366 -5.09 -19.57 17.07
C ILE A 366 -4.37 -19.15 18.35
N ALA A 367 -3.13 -19.58 18.52
CA ALA A 367 -2.24 -19.15 19.60
C ALA A 367 -1.18 -18.20 19.05
N ILE A 368 -0.88 -17.13 19.79
CA ILE A 368 0.13 -16.13 19.43
C ILE A 368 1.11 -16.04 20.60
N ASP A 369 2.41 -16.16 20.33
CA ASP A 369 3.51 -16.13 21.31
C ASP A 369 3.40 -17.17 22.44
N GLY A 370 2.76 -18.30 22.19
CA GLY A 370 2.50 -19.31 23.21
C GLY A 370 1.51 -18.88 24.29
N LEU A 371 0.82 -17.74 24.11
CA LEU A 371 -0.31 -17.33 24.95
C LEU A 371 -1.48 -18.33 24.79
N PRO A 372 -2.42 -18.38 25.75
CA PRO A 372 -3.60 -19.24 25.66
C PRO A 372 -4.30 -19.11 24.29
N PRO A 373 -4.62 -20.24 23.61
CA PRO A 373 -5.23 -20.19 22.29
C PRO A 373 -6.56 -19.45 22.30
N VAL A 374 -6.75 -18.56 21.32
CA VAL A 374 -8.02 -17.89 21.05
C VAL A 374 -8.90 -18.85 20.27
N ALA A 375 -9.94 -19.36 20.90
CA ALA A 375 -10.91 -20.27 20.29
C ALA A 375 -11.97 -19.51 19.48
N PHE A 376 -12.48 -20.15 18.42
CA PHE A 376 -13.58 -19.66 17.59
C PHE A 376 -14.36 -20.83 16.99
N SER A 377 -15.56 -20.56 16.48
CA SER A 377 -16.40 -21.56 15.82
C SER A 377 -17.03 -20.98 14.55
N PHE A 378 -17.08 -21.80 13.50
CA PHE A 378 -17.74 -21.47 12.24
C PHE A 378 -19.08 -22.17 12.07
N ALA A 379 -19.60 -22.84 13.11
CA ALA A 379 -20.83 -23.64 13.03
C ALA A 379 -22.08 -22.81 12.67
N ALA A 380 -22.08 -21.51 12.98
CA ALA A 380 -23.14 -20.59 12.59
C ALA A 380 -23.07 -20.16 11.11
N MET A 381 -21.91 -20.36 10.45
CA MET A 381 -21.71 -20.04 9.04
C MET A 381 -22.10 -21.24 8.16
N THR A 382 -21.48 -22.40 8.41
CA THR A 382 -21.74 -23.62 7.65
C THR A 382 -22.10 -24.75 8.60
N PRO A 383 -23.20 -25.50 8.37
CA PRO A 383 -23.78 -26.39 9.37
C PRO A 383 -22.99 -27.68 9.62
N ALA A 384 -22.30 -28.24 8.62
CA ALA A 384 -21.55 -29.49 8.77
C ALA A 384 -20.07 -29.23 9.10
N PRO A 385 -19.46 -30.04 10.00
CA PRO A 385 -18.03 -29.95 10.30
C PRO A 385 -17.13 -30.25 9.10
N THR A 386 -17.67 -30.97 8.11
CA THR A 386 -17.00 -31.33 6.85
C THR A 386 -17.24 -30.35 5.72
N ASP A 387 -18.01 -29.27 5.94
CA ASP A 387 -18.23 -28.26 4.90
C ASP A 387 -16.89 -27.62 4.50
N PRO A 388 -16.60 -27.48 3.19
CA PRO A 388 -15.38 -26.83 2.75
C PRO A 388 -15.25 -25.39 3.26
N TRP A 389 -14.01 -24.98 3.57
CA TRP A 389 -13.73 -23.64 4.09
C TRP A 389 -14.13 -22.51 3.15
N PHE A 390 -14.12 -22.74 1.85
CA PHE A 390 -14.53 -21.74 0.87
C PHE A 390 -16.04 -21.48 0.83
N LEU A 391 -16.88 -22.33 1.45
CA LEU A 391 -18.31 -22.07 1.54
C LEU A 391 -18.62 -20.98 2.58
N ASP A 392 -19.38 -19.97 2.19
CA ASP A 392 -19.92 -18.94 3.08
C ASP A 392 -21.29 -19.31 3.64
N SER A 393 -21.78 -18.49 4.58
CA SER A 393 -23.09 -18.63 5.21
C SER A 393 -24.30 -18.52 4.28
N GLY A 394 -24.12 -17.96 3.08
CA GLY A 394 -25.13 -17.92 2.02
C GLY A 394 -25.06 -19.08 1.04
N GLY A 395 -24.12 -20.02 1.21
CA GLY A 395 -23.85 -21.11 0.27
C GLY A 395 -23.02 -20.71 -0.95
N GLY A 396 -22.45 -19.50 -0.95
CA GLY A 396 -21.52 -19.01 -1.97
C GLY A 396 -20.05 -19.34 -1.67
N GLY A 397 -19.14 -18.79 -2.47
CA GLY A 397 -17.69 -19.03 -2.37
C GLY A 397 -16.92 -18.02 -1.50
N ASP A 398 -17.58 -17.16 -0.70
CA ASP A 398 -16.91 -16.13 0.13
C ASP A 398 -16.35 -16.66 1.46
N GLY A 399 -16.42 -17.96 1.71
CA GLY A 399 -16.23 -18.56 3.03
C GLY A 399 -14.88 -18.31 3.68
N ILE A 400 -13.80 -18.31 2.88
CA ILE A 400 -12.43 -18.06 3.42
C ILE A 400 -12.38 -16.68 4.09
N ARG A 401 -12.86 -15.64 3.41
CA ARG A 401 -12.80 -14.27 3.93
C ARG A 401 -13.74 -14.09 5.13
N GLU A 402 -14.92 -14.70 5.09
CA GLU A 402 -15.87 -14.72 6.21
C GLU A 402 -15.24 -15.35 7.46
N LYS A 403 -14.59 -16.50 7.31
CA LYS A 403 -13.90 -17.21 8.40
C LYS A 403 -12.70 -16.42 8.92
N LEU A 404 -11.87 -15.84 8.05
CA LEU A 404 -10.75 -14.97 8.48
C LEU A 404 -11.25 -13.76 9.29
N ARG A 405 -12.40 -13.16 8.91
CA ARG A 405 -13.01 -12.05 9.68
C ARG A 405 -13.49 -12.52 11.05
N ALA A 406 -14.07 -13.71 11.17
CA ALA A 406 -14.45 -14.27 12.46
C ALA A 406 -13.24 -14.57 13.35
N ILE A 407 -12.14 -15.06 12.78
CA ILE A 407 -10.88 -15.23 13.51
C ILE A 407 -10.37 -13.89 14.02
N ALA A 408 -10.34 -12.86 13.17
CA ALA A 408 -9.91 -11.53 13.58
C ALA A 408 -10.81 -10.94 14.69
N ALA A 409 -12.13 -11.13 14.58
CA ALA A 409 -13.08 -10.72 15.61
C ALA A 409 -12.84 -11.45 16.95
N ALA A 410 -12.60 -12.77 16.91
CA ALA A 410 -12.29 -13.56 18.10
C ALA A 410 -11.00 -13.06 18.79
N VAL A 411 -9.92 -12.83 18.03
CA VAL A 411 -8.66 -12.27 18.55
C VAL A 411 -8.88 -10.90 19.20
N ASN A 412 -9.68 -10.05 18.56
CA ASN A 412 -9.95 -8.71 19.08
C ASN A 412 -10.83 -8.69 20.32
N ALA A 413 -11.65 -9.73 20.53
CA ALA A 413 -12.53 -9.87 21.69
C ALA A 413 -11.78 -10.31 22.96
N VAL A 414 -10.57 -10.87 22.85
CA VAL A 414 -9.78 -11.29 24.01
C VAL A 414 -9.18 -10.06 24.69
N ALA A 415 -9.74 -9.71 25.85
CA ALA A 415 -9.21 -8.63 26.69
C ALA A 415 -7.79 -8.94 27.17
N GLY A 416 -6.91 -7.94 27.14
CA GLY A 416 -5.52 -8.07 27.61
C GLY A 416 -4.57 -8.78 26.65
N LEU A 417 -5.05 -9.29 25.50
CA LEU A 417 -4.18 -9.82 24.47
C LEU A 417 -3.31 -8.68 23.89
N PRO A 418 -1.97 -8.79 23.85
CA PRO A 418 -1.09 -7.73 23.34
C PRO A 418 -1.21 -7.53 21.82
N TRP A 419 -1.96 -8.41 21.16
CA TRP A 419 -2.19 -8.44 19.73
C TRP A 419 -3.63 -8.04 19.40
N ARG A 420 -3.79 -7.38 18.26
CA ARG A 420 -5.06 -7.21 17.56
C ARG A 420 -4.96 -7.87 16.19
N ALA A 421 -6.09 -8.16 15.57
CA ALA A 421 -6.14 -8.73 14.25
C ALA A 421 -6.97 -7.87 13.29
N GLU A 422 -6.55 -7.83 12.03
CA GLU A 422 -7.27 -7.20 10.92
C GLU A 422 -7.29 -8.15 9.72
N VAL A 423 -8.27 -7.98 8.83
CA VAL A 423 -8.35 -8.71 7.56
C VAL A 423 -8.19 -7.72 6.42
N TRP A 424 -7.12 -7.88 5.64
CA TRP A 424 -6.84 -7.07 4.46
C TRP A 424 -7.05 -7.97 3.24
N GLY A 425 -8.24 -7.93 2.64
CA GLY A 425 -8.60 -8.85 1.56
C GLY A 425 -8.66 -10.30 2.07
N TYR A 426 -7.68 -11.12 1.70
CA TYR A 426 -7.53 -12.52 2.13
C TYR A 426 -6.44 -12.74 3.17
N HIS A 427 -5.88 -11.66 3.68
CA HIS A 427 -4.74 -11.74 4.54
C HIS A 427 -5.15 -11.42 5.97
N LEU A 428 -4.85 -12.35 6.88
CA LEU A 428 -4.93 -12.10 8.31
C LEU A 428 -3.66 -11.36 8.75
N ALA A 429 -3.82 -10.19 9.32
CA ALA A 429 -2.76 -9.39 9.90
C ALA A 429 -2.87 -9.39 11.43
N ILE A 430 -1.83 -9.82 12.12
CA ILE A 430 -1.68 -9.76 13.57
C ILE A 430 -0.75 -8.59 13.92
N ILE A 431 -1.25 -7.63 14.69
CA ILE A 431 -0.63 -6.33 14.90
C ILE A 431 -0.49 -6.07 16.41
N ALA A 432 0.69 -5.61 16.84
CA ALA A 432 0.92 -5.24 18.23
C ALA A 432 0.03 -4.06 18.64
N ARG A 433 -0.65 -4.16 19.78
CA ARG A 433 -1.44 -3.05 20.36
C ARG A 433 -0.53 -1.98 20.98
N SER A 434 0.56 -2.40 21.59
CA SER A 434 1.51 -1.54 22.31
C SER A 434 2.87 -2.24 22.44
N GLY A 435 3.79 -1.62 23.17
CA GLY A 435 5.11 -2.18 23.44
C GLY A 435 6.24 -1.55 22.61
N PRO A 436 7.47 -2.08 22.71
CA PRO A 436 8.62 -1.60 21.95
C PRO A 436 8.39 -1.53 20.43
N ILE A 437 9.16 -0.69 19.75
CA ILE A 437 9.12 -0.57 18.27
C ILE A 437 9.45 -1.90 17.59
N SER A 438 10.36 -2.67 18.18
CA SER A 438 10.80 -3.98 17.68
C SER A 438 9.83 -5.14 17.98
N THR A 439 8.70 -4.88 18.68
CA THR A 439 7.74 -5.92 19.03
C THR A 439 7.28 -6.65 17.76
N THR A 440 7.60 -7.94 17.70
CA THR A 440 7.32 -8.86 16.60
C THR A 440 6.78 -10.15 17.23
N PRO A 441 5.68 -10.73 16.73
CA PRO A 441 5.22 -12.01 17.27
C PRO A 441 6.26 -13.08 16.97
N ALA A 442 6.66 -13.83 17.99
CA ALA A 442 7.60 -14.93 17.91
C ALA A 442 6.96 -16.17 17.28
N SER A 443 5.67 -16.41 17.56
CA SER A 443 4.94 -17.57 17.04
C SER A 443 3.47 -17.24 16.75
N ILE A 444 2.93 -17.88 15.72
CA ILE A 444 1.50 -17.91 15.40
C ILE A 444 1.20 -19.35 15.03
N VAL A 445 0.27 -20.01 15.74
CA VAL A 445 -0.03 -21.43 15.55
C VAL A 445 -1.53 -21.63 15.52
N SER A 446 -2.04 -22.25 14.46
CA SER A 446 -3.41 -22.73 14.37
C SER A 446 -3.52 -24.16 14.90
N ALA A 447 -4.60 -24.46 15.63
CA ALA A 447 -4.87 -25.82 16.12
C ALA A 447 -5.41 -26.73 15.00
N ALA A 448 -5.16 -28.04 15.13
CA ALA A 448 -5.53 -29.16 14.24
C ALA A 448 -4.95 -29.12 12.81
N ASN A 449 -4.70 -27.95 12.23
CA ASN A 449 -4.03 -27.78 10.94
C ASN A 449 -3.09 -26.56 10.95
N ALA A 450 -1.89 -26.68 10.39
CA ALA A 450 -0.86 -25.63 10.41
C ALA A 450 -0.94 -24.62 9.25
N LEU A 451 -1.90 -24.75 8.32
CA LEU A 451 -2.01 -23.88 7.14
C LEU A 451 -2.18 -22.40 7.52
N LEU A 452 -2.92 -22.08 8.58
CA LEU A 452 -3.06 -20.70 9.09
C LEU A 452 -2.10 -20.45 10.29
N GLY A 453 -0.83 -20.77 10.13
CA GLY A 453 0.18 -20.56 11.16
C GLY A 453 1.62 -20.77 10.67
N GLY A 454 2.56 -20.73 11.61
CA GLY A 454 3.96 -21.07 11.41
C GLY A 454 4.66 -20.20 10.37
N ALA A 455 5.31 -20.87 9.41
CA ALA A 455 6.09 -20.24 8.35
C ALA A 455 5.23 -19.48 7.31
N ASN A 456 3.91 -19.66 7.33
CA ASN A 456 3.01 -18.97 6.38
C ASN A 456 2.74 -17.50 6.76
N PHE A 457 3.17 -17.08 7.95
CA PHE A 457 3.19 -15.68 8.36
C PHE A 457 4.56 -15.06 8.12
N VAL A 458 4.57 -13.99 7.34
CA VAL A 458 5.70 -13.05 7.30
C VAL A 458 5.58 -12.15 8.52
N ARG A 459 6.54 -12.25 9.45
CA ARG A 459 6.47 -11.60 10.77
C ARG A 459 7.41 -10.41 10.84
N ASN A 460 6.86 -9.23 11.09
CA ASN A 460 7.60 -7.98 11.15
C ASN A 460 7.36 -7.22 12.47
N SER A 461 8.24 -6.25 12.72
CA SER A 461 8.18 -5.35 13.86
C SER A 461 6.98 -4.41 13.79
N ARG A 462 6.59 -3.92 14.98
CA ARG A 462 5.51 -2.94 15.17
C ARG A 462 5.71 -1.65 14.36
N ARG A 463 6.95 -1.16 14.25
CA ARG A 463 7.31 -0.01 13.39
C ARG A 463 8.70 -0.18 12.80
N TYR A 464 8.98 0.57 11.75
CA TYR A 464 10.34 0.85 11.29
C TYR A 464 10.86 2.15 11.92
N THR A 465 12.17 2.31 12.00
CA THR A 465 12.81 3.49 12.62
C THR A 465 13.89 4.03 11.70
N LEU A 466 13.87 5.34 11.45
CA LEU A 466 14.96 6.03 10.76
C LEU A 466 16.12 6.28 11.73
N GLY A 467 17.33 6.35 11.19
CA GLY A 467 18.52 6.65 11.99
C GLY A 467 19.36 5.43 12.32
N SER A 468 20.19 5.54 13.35
CA SER A 468 21.10 4.48 13.83
C SER A 468 20.44 3.49 14.79
N THR A 469 19.13 3.59 15.02
CA THR A 469 18.40 2.74 15.97
C THR A 469 17.22 2.05 15.28
N GLY A 470 16.75 0.94 15.86
CA GLY A 470 15.69 0.12 15.29
C GLY A 470 16.18 -1.26 14.86
N SER A 471 15.30 -2.25 14.99
CA SER A 471 15.57 -3.63 14.56
C SER A 471 14.27 -4.20 14.00
N SER A 472 14.26 -4.38 12.69
CA SER A 472 13.19 -5.02 11.94
C SER A 472 13.83 -6.08 11.03
N PRO A 473 13.23 -7.27 10.87
CA PRO A 473 13.69 -8.25 9.88
C PRO A 473 13.67 -7.72 8.44
N PHE A 474 12.86 -6.70 8.17
CA PHE A 474 12.64 -6.11 6.84
C PHE A 474 13.17 -4.67 6.72
N GLN A 475 14.07 -4.29 7.63
CA GLN A 475 14.89 -3.10 7.52
C GLN A 475 16.35 -3.53 7.38
N LEU A 476 17.12 -2.88 6.50
CA LEU A 476 18.57 -3.06 6.51
C LEU A 476 19.10 -2.65 7.90
N PRO A 477 19.97 -3.45 8.55
CA PRO A 477 20.50 -3.10 9.87
C PRO A 477 21.10 -1.69 9.86
N PRO A 478 20.67 -0.80 10.75
CA PRO A 478 21.09 0.59 10.71
C PRO A 478 22.58 0.72 11.04
N VAL A 479 23.26 1.62 10.33
CA VAL A 479 24.67 1.97 10.58
C VAL A 479 24.79 3.39 11.12
N ALA A 480 25.97 3.77 11.63
CA ALA A 480 26.21 5.12 12.13
C ALA A 480 25.95 6.21 11.06
N ALA A 481 26.25 5.89 9.80
CA ALA A 481 25.99 6.76 8.64
C ALA A 481 24.50 6.84 8.26
N ASP A 482 23.59 6.20 8.99
CA ASP A 482 22.15 6.38 8.79
C ASP A 482 21.56 7.40 9.78
N ALA A 483 22.33 7.82 10.79
CA ALA A 483 21.89 8.77 11.80
C ALA A 483 21.78 10.20 11.25
N GLY A 484 20.68 10.87 11.59
CA GLY A 484 20.53 12.29 11.38
C GLY A 484 21.40 13.08 12.36
N THR A 485 22.09 14.11 11.88
CA THR A 485 22.97 14.97 12.68
C THR A 485 22.72 16.44 12.35
N ASP A 486 22.84 17.31 13.36
CA ASP A 486 22.70 18.76 13.17
C ASP A 486 23.95 19.42 12.56
N GLY A 487 25.00 18.65 12.34
CA GLY A 487 26.30 19.14 11.89
C GLY A 487 27.02 20.00 12.93
N SER A 488 28.11 20.62 12.49
CA SER A 488 28.94 21.56 13.25
C SER A 488 28.88 22.97 12.64
N ALA A 489 29.34 23.96 13.40
CA ALA A 489 29.39 25.36 12.96
C ALA A 489 30.40 25.59 11.83
#